data_AF-A0A0N0GQ28-F1
#
_entry.id   AF-A0A0N0GQ28-F1
#
_cell.length_a   1.000
_cell.length_b   1.000
_cell.length_c   1.000
_cell.angle_alpha   90.00
_cell.angle_beta   90.00
_cell.angle_gamma   90.00
#
_symmetry.space_group_name_H-M   'P 1'
#
loop_
_entity.id
_entity.type
_entity.pdbx_description
1 polymer ?
#
loop_
_entity_poly.entity_id
_entity_poly.type
_entity_poly.pdbx_seq_one_letter_code
_entity_poly.pdbx_strand_id
1 'polypeptide(L)'
;MDIFELGAALKAARIATEITQAELAARTGVSLSTISALERGSLGEIGASKLGQLFRATNMELTVKPRGQRRTLDDAYEERRLRMANGGTLQEPGTLYQRGSANPRQRVRKSKKDAAE
;
A
#
# COMPACT_ATOMS: atom_id res chain seq x y z
N MET A 1 15.40 -6.03 -0.76
CA MET A 1 15.35 -4.60 -1.07
C MET A 1 16.77 -4.07 -1.10
N ASP A 2 17.29 -3.92 -2.31
CA ASP A 2 18.57 -3.27 -2.58
C ASP A 2 18.37 -1.81 -3.05
N ILE A 3 19.46 -1.11 -3.37
CA ILE A 3 19.42 0.28 -3.81
C ILE A 3 18.77 0.48 -5.19
N PHE A 4 18.83 -0.53 -6.07
CA PHE A 4 18.21 -0.49 -7.40
C PHE A 4 16.69 -0.56 -7.26
N GLU A 5 16.20 -1.47 -6.42
CA GLU A 5 14.77 -1.60 -6.09
C GLU A 5 14.24 -0.31 -5.41
N LEU A 6 15.03 0.29 -4.52
CA LEU A 6 14.73 1.59 -3.90
C LEU A 6 14.64 2.72 -4.94
N GLY A 7 15.56 2.78 -5.89
CA GLY A 7 15.58 3.78 -6.94
C GLY A 7 14.37 3.69 -7.88
N ALA A 8 13.99 2.47 -8.25
CA ALA A 8 12.78 2.21 -9.03
C ALA A 8 11.51 2.62 -8.27
N ALA A 9 11.43 2.28 -6.97
CA ALA A 9 10.30 2.66 -6.11
C ALA A 9 10.20 4.19 -5.96
N LEU A 10 11.33 4.89 -5.80
CA LEU A 10 11.35 6.34 -5.73
C LEU A 10 10.86 6.97 -7.05
N LYS A 11 11.33 6.48 -8.20
CA LYS A 11 10.89 6.95 -9.52
C LYS A 11 9.38 6.80 -9.70
N ALA A 12 8.84 5.65 -9.33
CA ALA A 12 7.41 5.38 -9.42
C ALA A 12 6.61 6.35 -8.53
N ALA A 13 7.03 6.54 -7.28
CA ALA A 13 6.39 7.49 -6.36
C ALA A 13 6.47 8.93 -6.88
N ARG A 14 7.63 9.35 -7.40
CA ARG A 14 7.81 10.69 -7.97
C ARG A 14 6.83 10.94 -9.12
N ILE A 15 6.71 9.99 -10.06
CA ILE A 15 5.77 10.07 -11.19
C ILE A 15 4.33 10.13 -10.69
N ALA A 16 3.96 9.32 -9.70
CA ALA A 16 2.62 9.33 -9.11
C ALA A 16 2.26 10.65 -8.41
N THR A 17 3.26 11.37 -7.90
CA THR A 17 3.10 12.73 -7.34
C THR A 17 3.22 13.86 -8.36
N GLU A 18 3.44 13.53 -9.64
CA GLU A 18 3.52 14.48 -10.76
C GLU A 18 4.61 15.56 -10.63
N ILE A 19 5.70 15.28 -9.93
CA ILE A 19 6.83 16.21 -9.81
C ILE A 19 8.02 15.80 -10.67
N THR A 20 8.77 16.77 -11.17
CA THR A 20 10.00 16.53 -11.93
C THR A 20 11.16 16.13 -11.02
N GLN A 21 12.23 15.57 -11.58
CA GLN A 21 13.46 15.33 -10.81
C GLN A 21 14.07 16.63 -10.27
N ALA A 22 13.93 17.75 -11.00
CA ALA A 22 14.41 19.06 -10.58
C ALA A 22 13.61 19.62 -9.39
N GLU A 23 12.29 19.43 -9.40
CA GLU A 23 11.44 19.80 -8.26
C GLU A 23 11.75 18.93 -7.04
N LEU A 24 11.95 17.62 -7.22
CA LEU A 24 12.38 16.74 -6.13
C LEU A 24 13.73 17.16 -5.55
N ALA A 25 14.68 17.57 -6.41
CA ALA A 25 15.97 18.12 -5.99
C ALA A 25 15.80 19.38 -5.15
N ALA A 26 14.97 20.33 -5.62
CA ALA A 26 14.69 21.58 -4.92
C ALA A 26 14.02 21.34 -3.55
N ARG A 27 13.10 20.37 -3.46
CA ARG A 27 12.39 20.03 -2.21
C ARG A 27 13.27 19.36 -1.16
N THR A 28 14.29 18.63 -1.58
CA THR A 28 15.07 17.74 -0.70
C THR A 28 16.51 18.21 -0.49
N GLY A 29 17.00 19.16 -1.28
CA GLY A 29 18.41 19.54 -1.30
C GLY A 29 19.35 18.44 -1.82
N VAL A 30 18.81 17.32 -2.30
CA VAL A 30 19.59 16.28 -2.98
C VAL A 30 19.85 16.72 -4.41
N SER A 31 21.08 16.57 -4.89
CA SER A 31 21.41 17.00 -6.25
C SER A 31 20.59 16.25 -7.30
N LEU A 32 20.26 16.96 -8.38
CA LEU A 32 19.59 16.38 -9.54
C LEU A 32 20.35 15.17 -10.08
N SER A 33 21.69 15.23 -10.13
CA SER A 33 22.54 14.12 -10.60
C SER A 33 22.40 12.87 -9.72
N THR A 34 22.35 13.03 -8.40
CA THR A 34 22.13 11.91 -7.46
C THR A 34 20.74 11.31 -7.63
N ILE A 35 19.68 12.12 -7.75
CA ILE A 35 18.32 11.63 -8.01
C ILE A 35 18.28 10.87 -9.34
N SER A 36 18.89 11.42 -10.38
CA SER A 36 18.92 10.82 -11.71
C SER A 36 19.68 9.49 -11.73
N ALA A 37 20.82 9.41 -11.05
CA ALA A 37 21.59 8.18 -10.90
C ALA A 37 20.83 7.12 -10.07
N LEU A 38 20.16 7.54 -8.99
CA LEU A 38 19.34 6.66 -8.17
C LEU A 38 18.17 6.07 -8.97
N GLU A 39 17.38 6.91 -9.65
CA GLU A 39 16.23 6.47 -10.45
C GLU A 39 16.60 5.61 -11.67
N ARG A 40 17.85 5.67 -12.13
CA ARG A 40 18.40 4.78 -13.18
C ARG A 40 19.09 3.53 -12.63
N GLY A 41 19.24 3.41 -11.31
CA GLY A 41 19.99 2.32 -10.71
C GLY A 41 21.48 2.36 -11.03
N SER A 42 22.08 3.53 -11.22
CA SER A 42 23.53 3.67 -11.43
C SER A 42 24.25 4.27 -10.21
N LEU A 43 23.53 4.49 -9.11
CA LEU A 43 24.08 5.04 -7.87
C LEU A 43 24.59 3.90 -6.99
N GLY A 44 25.88 3.91 -6.66
CA GLY A 44 26.49 2.88 -5.81
C GLY A 44 26.07 2.96 -4.35
N GLU A 45 25.87 4.18 -3.82
CA GLU A 45 25.50 4.39 -2.42
C GLU A 45 24.65 5.66 -2.21
N ILE A 46 23.85 5.64 -1.14
CA ILE A 46 23.14 6.82 -0.64
C ILE A 46 22.95 6.68 0.87
N GLY A 47 23.17 7.78 1.61
CA GLY A 47 22.93 7.81 3.05
C GLY A 47 21.43 7.71 3.37
N ALA A 48 21.10 6.97 4.44
CA ALA A 48 19.71 6.72 4.87
C ALA A 48 18.90 8.01 5.10
N SER A 49 19.54 9.09 5.59
CA SER A 49 18.87 10.39 5.78
C SER A 49 18.39 11.00 4.46
N LYS A 50 19.24 10.96 3.40
CA LYS A 50 18.86 11.46 2.06
C LYS A 50 17.77 10.59 1.45
N LEU A 51 17.88 9.27 1.61
CA LEU A 51 16.87 8.33 1.14
C LEU A 51 15.51 8.59 1.79
N GLY A 52 15.47 8.75 3.12
CA GLY A 52 14.26 9.11 3.85
C GLY A 52 13.68 10.47 3.42
N GLN A 53 14.52 11.48 3.17
CA GLN A 53 14.08 12.79 2.66
C GLN A 53 13.41 12.67 1.29
N LEU A 54 13.99 11.90 0.37
CA LEU A 54 13.45 11.68 -0.98
C LEU A 54 12.07 11.03 -0.93
N PHE A 55 11.90 9.96 -0.14
CA PHE A 55 10.60 9.29 -0.02
C PHE A 55 9.55 10.18 0.66
N ARG A 56 9.91 10.93 1.72
CA ARG A 56 8.96 11.87 2.33
C ARG A 56 8.48 12.93 1.35
N ALA A 57 9.37 13.44 0.50
CA ALA A 57 9.02 14.43 -0.52
C ALA A 57 8.10 13.89 -1.64
N THR A 58 8.01 12.56 -1.78
CA THR A 58 7.10 11.85 -2.70
C THR A 58 5.92 11.19 -1.97
N ASN A 59 5.59 11.67 -0.76
CA ASN A 59 4.49 11.18 0.08
C ASN A 59 4.59 9.68 0.44
N MET A 60 5.82 9.20 0.62
CA MET A 60 6.15 7.84 1.02
C MET A 60 6.96 7.83 2.31
N GLU A 61 6.87 6.71 3.05
CA GLU A 61 7.64 6.51 4.28
C GLU A 61 8.58 5.32 4.13
N LEU A 62 9.80 5.46 4.64
CA LEU A 62 10.76 4.36 4.76
C LEU A 62 10.67 3.79 6.18
N THR A 63 10.22 2.54 6.30
CA THR A 63 10.05 1.87 7.61
C THR A 63 11.01 0.70 7.75
N VAL A 64 11.44 0.42 8.99
CA VAL A 64 12.26 -0.74 9.33
C VAL A 64 11.37 -1.75 10.05
N LYS A 65 11.40 -3.01 9.59
CA LYS A 65 10.61 -4.11 10.17
C LYS A 65 11.50 -5.33 10.44
N PRO A 66 11.20 -6.15 11.46
CA PRO A 66 11.92 -7.40 11.69
C PRO A 66 11.93 -8.33 10.46
N ARG A 67 13.07 -8.98 10.19
CA ARG A 67 13.17 -9.96 9.10
C ARG A 67 12.38 -11.22 9.47
N GLY A 68 11.64 -11.78 8.50
CA GLY A 68 10.93 -13.05 8.67
C GLY A 68 9.51 -12.96 9.27
N GLN A 69 9.05 -11.77 9.62
CA GLN A 69 7.65 -11.57 10.02
C GLN A 69 6.75 -11.68 8.78
N ARG A 70 6.00 -12.79 8.68
CA ARG A 70 4.87 -12.86 7.75
C ARG A 70 3.85 -11.83 8.21
N ARG A 71 3.36 -11.01 7.28
CA ARG A 71 2.37 -9.96 7.55
C ARG A 71 1.22 -10.55 8.36
N THR A 72 1.10 -10.11 9.61
CA THR A 72 0.04 -10.53 10.51
C THR A 72 -1.20 -9.65 10.32
N LEU A 73 -2.34 -10.08 10.84
CA LEU A 73 -3.54 -9.24 10.87
C LEU A 73 -3.29 -7.95 11.68
N ASP A 74 -2.52 -8.05 12.76
CA ASP A 74 -2.16 -6.90 13.61
C ASP A 74 -1.30 -5.87 12.85
N ASP A 75 -0.38 -6.34 12.00
CA ASP A 75 0.39 -5.45 11.11
C ASP A 75 -0.53 -4.66 10.17
N ALA A 76 -1.61 -5.27 9.67
CA ALA A 76 -2.60 -4.59 8.83
C ALA A 76 -3.46 -3.59 9.62
N TYR A 77 -3.77 -3.89 10.88
CA TYR A 77 -4.45 -2.96 11.78
C TYR A 77 -3.59 -1.75 12.13
N GLU A 78 -2.31 -1.95 12.47
CA GLU A 78 -1.40 -0.86 12.79
C GLU A 78 -1.05 -0.01 11.56
N GLU A 79 -0.84 -0.59 10.39
CA GLU A 79 -0.70 0.18 9.14
C GLU A 79 -1.94 1.02 8.83
N ARG A 80 -3.14 0.48 9.09
CA ARG A 80 -4.41 1.21 8.94
C ARG A 80 -4.50 2.37 9.94
N ARG A 81 -4.12 2.13 11.20
CA ARG A 81 -4.10 3.14 12.25
C ARG A 81 -3.12 4.28 11.95
N LEU A 82 -1.90 3.94 11.52
CA LEU A 82 -0.87 4.92 11.14
C LEU A 82 -1.31 5.75 9.91
N ARG A 83 -1.95 5.13 8.91
CA ARG A 83 -2.55 5.85 7.77
C ARG A 83 -3.64 6.84 8.18
N MET A 84 -4.47 6.49 9.15
CA MET A 84 -5.51 7.38 9.69
C MET A 84 -4.92 8.55 10.47
N ALA A 85 -3.84 8.32 11.23
CA ALA A 85 -3.14 9.38 11.95
C ALA A 85 -2.48 10.42 11.03
N ASN A 86 -2.05 10.00 9.82
CA ASN A 86 -1.41 10.85 8.83
C ASN A 86 -2.37 11.49 7.80
N GLY A 87 -3.69 11.46 8.03
CA GLY A 87 -4.67 12.25 7.27
C GLY A 87 -5.08 11.72 5.89
N GLY A 88 -4.84 10.43 5.57
CA GLY A 88 -5.25 9.84 4.29
C GLY A 88 -6.74 9.47 4.22
N THR A 89 -7.46 9.89 3.17
CA THR A 89 -8.85 9.49 2.91
C THR A 89 -8.94 8.06 2.36
N LEU A 90 -9.87 7.27 2.89
CA LEU A 90 -10.16 5.89 2.48
C LEU A 90 -10.80 5.87 1.07
N GLN A 91 -10.17 5.24 0.09
CA GLN A 91 -10.92 4.55 -0.97
C GLN A 91 -11.13 3.12 -0.50
N GLU A 92 -12.38 2.77 -0.19
CA GLU A 92 -12.77 1.41 0.20
C GLU A 92 -12.54 0.47 -1.00
N PRO A 93 -11.67 -0.56 -0.91
CA PRO A 93 -11.71 -1.63 -1.88
C PRO A 93 -13.04 -2.37 -1.73
N GLY A 94 -13.77 -2.46 -2.85
CA GLY A 94 -15.10 -3.06 -2.94
C GLY A 94 -15.25 -4.31 -2.08
N THR A 95 -16.32 -4.33 -1.29
CA THR A 95 -16.69 -5.37 -0.34
C THR A 95 -16.81 -6.73 -1.01
N LEU A 96 -15.75 -7.54 -0.99
CA LEU A 96 -15.83 -8.97 -1.27
C LEU A 96 -15.99 -9.75 0.04
N TYR A 97 -17.13 -9.57 0.70
CA TYR A 97 -17.60 -10.45 1.77
C TYR A 97 -19.02 -10.93 1.43
N GLN A 98 -19.12 -11.92 0.55
CA GLN A 98 -20.32 -12.77 0.49
C GLN A 98 -20.22 -13.80 1.63
N ARG A 99 -20.77 -13.45 2.79
CA ARG A 99 -21.08 -14.42 3.85
C ARG A 99 -22.56 -14.29 4.20
N GLY A 100 -23.33 -15.33 3.91
CA GLY A 100 -24.67 -15.53 4.47
C GLY A 100 -25.85 -15.20 3.56
N SER A 101 -26.04 -15.97 2.48
CA SER A 101 -27.38 -16.14 1.91
C SER A 101 -28.22 -16.99 2.87
N ALA A 102 -28.89 -16.32 3.81
CA ALA A 102 -30.06 -16.87 4.47
C ALA A 102 -31.14 -15.78 4.54
N ASN A 103 -32.10 -15.81 3.61
CA ASN A 103 -33.40 -15.18 3.76
C ASN A 103 -34.44 -15.95 2.92
N PRO A 104 -35.73 -15.97 3.30
CA PRO A 104 -36.41 -17.19 3.71
C PRO A 104 -37.71 -17.30 2.91
N ARG A 105 -37.68 -18.01 1.79
CA ARG A 105 -38.91 -18.31 1.02
C ARG A 105 -38.94 -19.78 0.60
N GLN A 106 -38.78 -20.67 1.56
CA GLN A 106 -39.31 -22.02 1.43
C GLN A 106 -40.68 -22.06 2.12
N ARG A 107 -41.72 -21.87 1.32
CA ARG A 107 -43.09 -22.23 1.70
C ARG A 107 -43.10 -23.73 1.95
N VAL A 108 -43.23 -24.09 3.22
CA VAL A 108 -43.64 -25.42 3.67
C VAL A 108 -45.01 -25.73 3.03
N ARG A 109 -45.05 -26.62 2.05
CA ARG A 109 -46.27 -27.41 1.81
C ARG A 109 -46.21 -28.57 2.79
N LYS A 110 -46.94 -28.42 3.90
CA LYS A 110 -47.29 -29.54 4.78
C LYS A 110 -48.06 -30.57 3.95
N SER A 111 -47.63 -31.80 4.09
CA SER A 111 -48.25 -33.04 3.66
C SER A 111 -49.66 -33.23 4.24
N LYS A 112 -50.53 -33.81 3.42
CA LYS A 112 -51.64 -34.70 3.78
C LYS A 112 -51.73 -35.70 2.61
N LYS A 113 -51.93 -36.99 2.74
CA LYS A 113 -52.11 -37.94 3.85
C LYS A 113 -52.32 -39.27 3.11
N ASP A 114 -51.78 -40.37 3.61
CA ASP A 114 -51.98 -41.71 3.06
C ASP A 114 -53.47 -42.12 2.99
N ALA A 115 -53.74 -43.07 2.08
CA ALA A 115 -54.69 -44.19 2.17
C ALA A 115 -55.93 -44.22 1.24
N ALA A 116 -56.12 -45.41 0.64
CA ALA A 116 -57.29 -46.00 -0.04
C ALA A 116 -57.62 -45.41 -1.43
N GLU A 117 -57.79 -46.17 -2.50
CA GLU A 117 -58.23 -47.56 -2.74
C GLU A 117 -57.71 -48.02 -4.11
#